data_AF-A0A969XWK8-F1
#
_entry.id   AF-A0A969XWK8-F1
#
_cell.length_a   1.000
_cell.length_b   1.000
_cell.length_c   1.000
_cell.angle_alpha   90.00
_cell.angle_beta   90.00
_cell.angle_gamma   90.00
#
_symmetry.space_group_name_H-M   'P 1'
#
loop_
_entity.id
_entity.type
_entity.pdbx_description
1 polymer ?
#
loop_
_entity_poly.entity_id
_entity_poly.type
_entity_poly.pdbx_seq_one_letter_code
_entity_poly.pdbx_strand_id
1 'polypeptide(L)'
;MKPRPVAMALVVAWATAAAASPLLLADNNTTLCIDPDSKHGIASWRVDGVNCLAKQWFWLRFEEDGREQPLDRLGLVAAQLTDTNTLIDPRDDTLTAWYGDLDAFYIQVRLAVHGGLAGSGASDVTEQIAFHNPSGEPVTLSFFQYADFDLGRAARDDTIIIGDGTVLQTDPGRFVCRTVVTPAPLRCQAAHWWVTLRDLCDDGAIVLNDDAGPRAGDVTWTSQWNLDIPAGGSMQINRGSFLVPEPATISLLALGAASLSRRRR
;
A
#
# COMPACT_ATOMS: atom_id res chain seq x y z
N MET A 1 -4.05 53.93 -52.63
CA MET A 1 -4.00 53.33 -51.28
C MET A 1 -3.93 51.82 -51.44
N LYS A 2 -2.83 51.18 -51.06
CA LYS A 2 -2.68 49.71 -51.07
C LYS A 2 -3.10 49.17 -49.69
N PRO A 3 -3.92 48.11 -49.59
CA PRO A 3 -4.26 47.51 -48.30
C PRO A 3 -3.05 46.76 -47.73
N ARG A 4 -2.77 46.98 -46.45
CA ARG A 4 -1.75 46.25 -45.69
C ARG A 4 -2.36 44.95 -45.14
N PRO A 5 -1.74 43.78 -45.34
CA PRO A 5 -2.23 42.55 -44.72
C PRO A 5 -1.92 42.57 -43.22
N VAL A 6 -2.94 42.32 -42.40
CA VAL A 6 -2.81 42.08 -40.96
C VAL A 6 -2.48 40.59 -40.78
N ALA A 7 -1.28 40.30 -40.29
CA ALA A 7 -0.88 38.94 -39.92
C ALA A 7 -1.49 38.59 -38.55
N MET A 8 -2.36 37.59 -38.51
CA MET A 8 -2.92 37.06 -37.27
C MET A 8 -1.95 36.02 -36.71
N ALA A 9 -1.29 36.34 -35.60
CA ALA A 9 -0.39 35.41 -34.92
C ALA A 9 -1.22 34.38 -34.13
N LEU A 10 -1.12 33.11 -34.52
CA LEU A 10 -1.69 31.99 -33.79
C LEU A 10 -0.78 31.67 -32.59
N VAL A 11 -1.23 31.98 -31.38
CA VAL A 11 -0.56 31.58 -30.13
C VAL A 11 -1.02 30.16 -29.80
N VAL A 12 -0.14 29.18 -30.00
CA VAL A 12 -0.36 27.81 -29.50
C VAL A 12 0.05 27.80 -28.03
N ALA A 13 -0.95 27.77 -27.14
CA ALA A 13 -0.72 27.54 -25.72
C ALA A 13 -0.40 26.05 -25.52
N TRP A 14 0.84 25.76 -25.13
CA TRP A 14 1.22 24.44 -24.67
C TRP A 14 0.69 24.29 -23.24
N ALA A 15 -0.39 23.54 -23.06
CA ALA A 15 -0.83 23.11 -21.73
C ALA A 15 0.19 22.09 -21.23
N THR A 16 1.05 22.49 -20.29
CA THR A 16 1.83 21.53 -19.51
C THR A 16 0.87 20.81 -18.58
N ALA A 17 0.75 19.49 -18.72
CA ALA A 17 0.02 18.67 -17.75
C ALA A 17 0.59 18.95 -16.35
N ALA A 18 -0.26 19.42 -15.43
CA ALA A 18 0.12 19.54 -14.03
C ALA A 18 0.34 18.12 -13.50
N ALA A 19 1.57 17.79 -13.11
CA ALA A 19 1.79 16.57 -12.35
C ALA A 19 1.03 16.72 -11.02
N ALA A 20 0.09 15.81 -10.75
CA ALA A 20 -0.59 15.78 -9.46
C ALA A 20 0.47 15.67 -8.35
N SER A 21 0.36 16.51 -7.33
CA SER A 21 1.25 16.42 -6.17
C SER A 21 0.84 15.21 -5.33
N PRO A 22 1.79 14.45 -4.76
CA PRO A 22 1.45 13.36 -3.86
C PRO A 22 0.64 13.88 -2.68
N LEU A 23 -0.35 13.09 -2.24
CA LEU A 23 -1.13 13.32 -1.05
C LEU A 23 -0.34 12.87 0.18
N LEU A 24 -0.47 13.61 1.27
CA LEU A 24 0.20 13.31 2.53
C LEU A 24 -0.84 13.03 3.61
N LEU A 25 -0.72 11.90 4.30
CA LEU A 25 -1.34 11.70 5.60
C LEU A 25 -0.28 11.82 6.69
N ALA A 26 -0.65 12.36 7.84
CA ALA A 26 0.26 12.44 8.98
C ALA A 26 -0.51 12.46 10.29
N ASP A 27 0.04 11.78 11.29
CA ASP A 27 -0.42 11.83 12.68
C ASP A 27 0.79 11.63 13.58
N ASN A 28 1.01 12.51 14.56
CA ASN A 28 2.13 12.43 15.50
C ASN A 28 3.49 12.15 14.82
N ASN A 29 4.11 10.99 15.09
CA ASN A 29 5.41 10.59 14.57
C ASN A 29 5.38 9.99 13.16
N THR A 30 4.20 9.85 12.53
CA THR A 30 4.07 9.18 11.24
C THR A 30 3.68 10.10 10.10
N THR A 31 4.17 9.79 8.90
CA THR A 31 3.72 10.38 7.63
C THR A 31 3.62 9.30 6.55
N LEU A 32 2.52 9.28 5.80
CA LEU A 32 2.31 8.42 4.65
C LEU A 32 2.22 9.29 3.39
N CYS A 33 2.97 8.93 2.35
CA CYS A 33 2.99 9.63 1.07
C CYS A 33 2.33 8.75 0.02
N ILE A 34 1.28 9.25 -0.62
CA ILE A 34 0.45 8.51 -1.56
C ILE A 34 0.37 9.27 -2.88
N ASP A 35 0.62 8.59 -3.98
CA ASP A 35 0.25 9.03 -5.31
C ASP A 35 -0.96 8.19 -5.77
N PRO A 36 -2.19 8.70 -5.60
CA PRO A 36 -3.40 7.93 -5.90
C PRO A 36 -3.63 7.75 -7.40
N ASP A 37 -3.11 8.64 -8.25
CA ASP A 37 -3.40 8.65 -9.69
C ASP A 37 -2.30 7.98 -10.52
N SER A 38 -1.49 7.14 -9.88
CA SER A 38 -0.46 6.37 -10.58
C SER A 38 -0.21 5.03 -9.93
N LYS A 39 0.35 4.11 -10.72
CA LYS A 39 0.81 2.80 -10.24
C LYS A 39 1.87 2.88 -9.14
N HIS A 40 2.39 4.07 -8.78
CA HIS A 40 3.31 4.23 -7.65
C HIS A 40 2.60 4.00 -6.31
N GLY A 41 1.35 4.45 -6.16
CA GLY A 41 0.56 4.19 -4.98
C GLY A 41 1.13 4.80 -3.72
N ILE A 42 1.15 4.05 -2.62
CA ILE A 42 1.85 4.46 -1.41
C ILE A 42 3.36 4.35 -1.67
N ALA A 43 4.04 5.50 -1.65
CA ALA A 43 5.46 5.63 -1.99
C ALA A 43 6.37 5.71 -0.76
N SER A 44 5.82 6.02 0.42
CA SER A 44 6.57 5.95 1.67
C SER A 44 5.65 5.90 2.88
N TRP A 45 6.03 5.13 3.89
CA TRP A 45 5.50 5.22 5.25
C TRP A 45 6.65 5.53 6.19
N ARG A 46 6.69 6.75 6.74
CA ARG A 46 7.76 7.18 7.64
C ARG A 46 7.28 7.19 9.08
N VAL A 47 8.10 6.66 9.98
CA VAL A 47 7.88 6.64 11.43
C VAL A 47 9.13 7.20 12.09
N ASP A 48 9.00 8.26 12.88
CA ASP A 48 10.14 8.98 13.47
C ASP A 48 11.18 9.40 12.42
N GLY A 49 10.70 9.78 11.23
CA GLY A 49 11.53 10.18 10.08
C GLY A 49 12.22 9.03 9.33
N VAL A 50 12.07 7.78 9.79
CA VAL A 50 12.58 6.57 9.14
C VAL A 50 11.54 6.05 8.15
N ASN A 51 11.90 5.85 6.89
CA ASN A 51 10.99 5.16 5.95
C ASN A 51 10.97 3.66 6.24
N CYS A 52 9.78 3.09 6.35
CA CYS A 52 9.51 1.68 6.65
C CYS A 52 8.77 0.96 5.51
N LEU A 53 8.42 1.67 4.44
CA LEU A 53 7.72 1.13 3.28
C LEU A 53 8.26 1.76 2.01
N ALA A 54 8.77 0.95 1.10
CA ALA A 54 9.24 1.38 -0.22
C ALA A 54 8.05 1.54 -1.18
N LYS A 55 7.10 0.60 -1.13
CA LYS A 55 5.95 0.60 -2.03
C LYS A 55 4.80 -0.23 -1.50
N GLN A 56 3.59 0.27 -1.68
CA GLN A 56 2.39 -0.56 -1.62
C GLN A 56 1.41 -0.06 -2.68
N TRP A 57 0.82 -1.00 -3.43
CA TRP A 57 -0.29 -0.66 -4.33
C TRP A 57 -1.19 -1.87 -4.67
N PHE A 58 -2.17 -1.60 -5.52
CA PHE A 58 -3.22 -2.53 -5.91
C PHE A 58 -3.23 -2.74 -7.42
N TRP A 59 -3.51 -3.98 -7.81
CA TRP A 59 -3.75 -4.39 -9.18
C TRP A 59 -5.04 -5.20 -9.25
N LEU A 60 -5.67 -5.21 -10.41
CA LEU A 60 -6.86 -5.98 -10.68
C LEU A 60 -6.86 -6.54 -12.10
N ARG A 61 -7.59 -7.62 -12.31
CA ARG A 61 -7.83 -8.22 -13.61
C ARG A 61 -9.29 -8.65 -13.67
N PHE A 62 -10.07 -8.03 -14.56
CA PHE A 62 -11.43 -8.50 -14.84
C PHE A 62 -11.36 -9.84 -15.59
N GLU A 63 -12.44 -10.62 -15.57
CA GLU A 63 -12.47 -11.95 -16.21
C GLU A 63 -12.08 -11.92 -17.70
N GLU A 64 -12.45 -10.86 -18.42
CA GLU A 64 -12.17 -10.70 -19.85
C GLU A 64 -10.75 -10.17 -20.13
N ASP A 65 -10.02 -9.71 -19.10
CA ASP A 65 -8.70 -9.14 -19.26
C ASP A 65 -7.62 -10.22 -19.36
N GLY A 66 -6.73 -10.06 -20.35
CA GLY A 66 -5.57 -10.96 -20.52
C GLY A 66 -4.46 -10.78 -19.49
N ARG A 67 -4.51 -9.74 -18.65
CA ARG A 67 -3.46 -9.38 -17.67
C ARG A 67 -3.97 -8.48 -16.56
N GLU A 68 -3.19 -8.36 -15.49
CA GLU A 68 -3.43 -7.40 -14.41
C GLU A 68 -3.16 -5.95 -14.85
N GLN A 69 -3.96 -5.03 -14.32
CA GLN A 69 -3.81 -3.59 -14.49
C GLN A 69 -3.71 -2.93 -13.11
N PRO A 70 -2.87 -1.89 -12.92
CA PRO A 70 -2.81 -1.19 -11.66
C PRO A 70 -4.10 -0.36 -11.45
N LEU A 71 -4.51 -0.18 -10.18
CA LEU A 71 -5.81 0.41 -9.81
C LEU A 71 -6.09 1.78 -10.46
N ASP A 72 -5.06 2.61 -10.62
CA ASP A 72 -5.12 3.91 -11.27
C ASP A 72 -5.66 3.86 -12.70
N ARG A 73 -5.58 2.70 -13.38
CA ARG A 73 -6.16 2.52 -14.72
C ARG A 73 -7.68 2.56 -14.75
N LEU A 74 -8.35 2.34 -13.63
CA LEU A 74 -9.79 2.60 -13.52
C LEU A 74 -10.11 4.10 -13.60
N GLY A 75 -9.12 4.97 -13.36
CA GLY A 75 -9.27 6.42 -13.31
C GLY A 75 -9.68 6.89 -11.92
N LEU A 76 -8.90 7.81 -11.33
CA LEU A 76 -9.25 8.47 -10.08
C LEU A 76 -10.43 9.44 -10.32
N VAL A 77 -11.54 9.20 -9.63
CA VAL A 77 -12.74 10.05 -9.67
C VAL A 77 -12.59 11.23 -8.71
N ALA A 78 -12.20 10.94 -7.47
CA ALA A 78 -12.04 11.91 -6.40
C ALA A 78 -11.11 11.38 -5.32
N ALA A 79 -10.50 12.30 -4.58
CA ALA A 79 -9.75 12.05 -3.37
C ALA A 79 -10.12 13.11 -2.33
N GLN A 80 -10.38 12.68 -1.09
CA GLN A 80 -10.74 13.55 0.02
C GLN A 80 -9.85 13.23 1.22
N LEU A 81 -9.18 14.26 1.73
CA LEU A 81 -8.40 14.22 2.96
C LEU A 81 -9.24 14.74 4.12
N THR A 82 -9.07 14.13 5.29
CA THR A 82 -9.68 14.58 6.54
C THR A 82 -8.74 14.38 7.72
N ASP A 83 -8.87 15.23 8.72
CA ASP A 83 -8.25 15.13 10.04
C ASP A 83 -9.31 14.65 11.06
N THR A 84 -9.04 13.54 11.75
CA THR A 84 -9.94 12.98 12.77
C THR A 84 -9.59 13.37 14.21
N ASN A 85 -8.46 14.04 14.44
CA ASN A 85 -7.92 14.35 15.76
C ASN A 85 -7.41 15.79 15.95
N THR A 86 -7.91 16.74 15.16
CA THR A 86 -7.68 18.22 15.14
C THR A 86 -7.22 18.97 16.40
N LEU A 87 -7.50 18.47 17.61
CA LEU A 87 -7.05 19.05 18.88
C LEU A 87 -5.62 18.65 19.26
N ILE A 88 -5.11 17.54 18.72
CA ILE A 88 -3.81 16.95 19.01
C ILE A 88 -2.84 17.28 17.87
N ASP A 89 -3.30 17.08 16.64
CA ASP A 89 -2.53 17.25 15.42
C ASP A 89 -3.47 17.82 14.35
N PRO A 90 -3.14 18.95 13.69
CA PRO A 90 -4.02 19.56 12.67
C PRO A 90 -3.78 19.02 11.25
N ARG A 91 -3.01 17.93 11.10
CA ARG A 91 -2.67 17.34 9.80
C ARG A 91 -3.72 16.28 9.43
N ASP A 92 -4.04 16.20 8.14
CA ASP A 92 -4.94 15.14 7.65
C ASP A 92 -4.34 13.76 7.95
N ASP A 93 -5.11 12.90 8.61
CA ASP A 93 -4.71 11.55 9.04
C ASP A 93 -5.50 10.46 8.29
N THR A 94 -6.46 10.87 7.45
CA THR A 94 -7.30 9.97 6.66
C THR A 94 -7.44 10.41 5.20
N LEU A 95 -7.47 9.44 4.28
CA LEU A 95 -7.77 9.62 2.86
C LEU A 95 -8.97 8.73 2.49
N THR A 96 -9.92 9.25 1.73
CA THR A 96 -10.87 8.46 0.94
C THR A 96 -10.69 8.77 -0.53
N ALA A 97 -10.41 7.76 -1.35
CA ALA A 97 -10.25 7.87 -2.80
C ALA A 97 -11.23 6.93 -3.52
N TRP A 98 -11.72 7.36 -4.68
CA TRP A 98 -12.67 6.61 -5.52
C TRP A 98 -12.08 6.41 -6.91
N TYR A 99 -12.17 5.19 -7.42
CA TYR A 99 -11.63 4.78 -8.71
C TYR A 99 -12.70 4.10 -9.57
N GLY A 100 -12.78 4.41 -10.86
CA GLY A 100 -13.72 3.78 -11.80
C GLY A 100 -14.93 4.66 -12.16
N ASP A 101 -16.08 4.01 -12.36
CA ASP A 101 -17.33 4.66 -12.76
C ASP A 101 -18.36 4.49 -11.64
N LEU A 102 -18.81 5.61 -11.07
CA LEU A 102 -19.75 5.63 -9.95
C LEU A 102 -21.14 5.07 -10.31
N ASP A 103 -21.49 4.97 -11.59
CA ASP A 103 -22.75 4.43 -12.08
C ASP A 103 -22.65 2.98 -12.58
N ALA A 104 -21.43 2.44 -12.73
CA ALA A 104 -21.20 1.07 -13.21
C ALA A 104 -20.44 0.20 -12.20
N PHE A 105 -19.17 0.50 -11.97
CA PHE A 105 -18.31 -0.20 -11.02
C PHE A 105 -17.23 0.75 -10.51
N TYR A 106 -17.09 0.83 -9.19
CA TYR A 106 -16.05 1.64 -8.58
C TYR A 106 -15.46 0.99 -7.34
N ILE A 107 -14.22 1.37 -7.04
CA ILE A 107 -13.49 0.96 -5.84
C ILE A 107 -13.27 2.20 -4.98
N GLN A 108 -13.70 2.13 -3.73
CA GLN A 108 -13.38 3.11 -2.70
C GLN A 108 -12.22 2.58 -1.84
N VAL A 109 -11.11 3.32 -1.80
CA VAL A 109 -9.99 3.06 -0.91
C VAL A 109 -9.99 4.10 0.20
N ARG A 110 -10.11 3.64 1.45
CA ARG A 110 -9.89 4.48 2.64
C ARG A 110 -8.58 4.11 3.29
N LEU A 111 -7.77 5.11 3.60
CA LEU A 111 -6.54 4.97 4.37
C LEU A 111 -6.66 5.80 5.63
N ALA A 112 -6.09 5.30 6.73
CA ALA A 112 -5.86 6.08 7.93
C ALA A 112 -4.48 5.79 8.50
N VAL A 113 -3.81 6.81 9.03
CA VAL A 113 -2.57 6.65 9.78
C VAL A 113 -2.78 7.01 11.24
N HIS A 114 -2.13 6.26 12.11
CA HIS A 114 -2.05 6.59 13.52
C HIS A 114 -0.59 6.53 13.96
N GLY A 115 -0.07 7.64 14.47
CA GLY A 115 1.30 7.74 14.95
C GLY A 115 1.37 7.53 16.46
N GLY A 116 2.41 6.84 16.91
CA GLY A 116 2.78 6.84 18.31
C GLY A 116 3.41 8.17 18.75
N LEU A 117 3.81 8.23 20.02
CA LEU A 117 4.60 9.35 20.54
C LEU A 117 5.92 9.48 19.77
N ALA A 118 6.44 10.70 19.69
CA ALA A 118 7.76 10.96 19.10
C ALA A 118 8.85 10.09 19.75
N GLY A 119 9.63 9.39 18.93
CA GLY A 119 10.68 8.46 19.32
C GLY A 119 10.20 7.08 19.75
N SER A 120 8.88 6.79 19.72
CA SER A 120 8.35 5.48 20.09
C SER A 120 8.62 4.39 19.07
N GLY A 121 8.86 4.75 17.81
CA GLY A 121 8.96 3.83 16.67
C GLY A 121 7.69 3.04 16.38
N ALA A 122 6.57 3.36 17.06
CA ALA A 122 5.28 2.72 16.84
C ALA A 122 4.42 3.56 15.89
N SER A 123 3.71 2.90 14.98
CA SER A 123 2.73 3.51 14.10
C SER A 123 1.86 2.45 13.45
N ASP A 124 0.63 2.82 13.11
CA ASP A 124 -0.32 1.97 12.42
C ASP A 124 -0.79 2.62 11.11
N VAL A 125 -1.06 1.78 10.11
CA VAL A 125 -1.75 2.16 8.87
C VAL A 125 -2.92 1.22 8.68
N THR A 126 -4.12 1.75 8.52
CA THR A 126 -5.32 0.95 8.22
C THR A 126 -5.85 1.27 6.83
N GLU A 127 -6.38 0.25 6.17
CA GLU A 127 -6.87 0.32 4.80
C GLU A 127 -8.23 -0.39 4.74
N GLN A 128 -9.20 0.25 4.09
CA GLN A 128 -10.49 -0.36 3.75
C GLN A 128 -10.69 -0.19 2.24
N ILE A 129 -10.77 -1.31 1.54
CA ILE A 129 -11.01 -1.38 0.10
C ILE A 129 -12.44 -1.90 -0.08
N ALA A 130 -13.34 -1.01 -0.48
CA ALA A 130 -14.73 -1.34 -0.76
C ALA A 130 -14.98 -1.33 -2.27
N PHE A 131 -15.55 -2.42 -2.77
CA PHE A 131 -15.91 -2.59 -4.17
C PHE A 131 -17.41 -2.43 -4.29
N HIS A 132 -17.85 -1.60 -5.24
CA HIS A 132 -19.26 -1.27 -5.42
C HIS A 132 -19.66 -1.53 -6.87
N ASN A 133 -20.74 -2.30 -7.05
CA ASN A 133 -21.33 -2.59 -8.35
C ASN A 133 -22.79 -2.11 -8.36
N PRO A 134 -23.04 -0.80 -8.59
CA PRO A 134 -24.38 -0.26 -8.74
C PRO A 134 -25.08 -0.71 -10.04
N SER A 135 -24.36 -1.35 -10.97
CA SER A 135 -24.92 -1.78 -12.25
C SER A 135 -25.93 -2.93 -12.11
N GLY A 136 -26.57 -3.27 -13.24
CA GLY A 136 -27.53 -4.37 -13.35
C GLY A 136 -26.90 -5.75 -13.60
N GLU A 137 -25.59 -5.84 -13.80
CA GLU A 137 -24.88 -7.08 -14.13
C GLU A 137 -23.82 -7.41 -13.07
N PRO A 138 -23.52 -8.69 -12.79
CA PRO A 138 -22.46 -9.04 -11.86
C PRO A 138 -21.08 -8.66 -12.41
N VAL A 139 -20.13 -8.38 -11.51
CA VAL A 139 -18.73 -8.10 -11.82
C VAL A 139 -17.85 -9.13 -11.14
N THR A 140 -17.03 -9.84 -11.93
CA THR A 140 -16.04 -10.81 -11.44
C THR A 140 -14.63 -10.35 -11.79
N LEU A 141 -13.72 -10.41 -10.80
CA LEU A 141 -12.33 -9.99 -10.98
C LEU A 141 -11.37 -10.68 -10.00
N SER A 142 -10.09 -10.79 -10.39
CA SER A 142 -8.99 -11.03 -9.47
C SER A 142 -8.45 -9.70 -8.95
N PHE A 143 -8.27 -9.57 -7.64
CA PHE A 143 -7.69 -8.40 -6.99
C PHE A 143 -6.37 -8.77 -6.30
N PHE A 144 -5.38 -7.91 -6.42
CA PHE A 144 -4.04 -8.12 -5.90
C PHE A 144 -3.58 -6.94 -5.06
N GLN A 145 -2.96 -7.24 -3.91
CA GLN A 145 -2.25 -6.26 -3.09
C GLN A 145 -0.78 -6.63 -3.05
N TYR A 146 0.09 -5.71 -3.46
CA TYR A 146 1.54 -5.84 -3.36
C TYR A 146 2.07 -4.88 -2.29
N ALA A 147 3.02 -5.34 -1.49
CA ALA A 147 3.70 -4.53 -0.49
C ALA A 147 5.19 -4.87 -0.39
N ASP A 148 5.97 -3.82 -0.22
CA ASP A 148 7.42 -3.78 -0.10
C ASP A 148 7.77 -2.91 1.11
N PHE A 149 7.97 -3.57 2.24
CA PHE A 149 8.40 -2.91 3.47
C PHE A 149 9.91 -2.90 3.54
N ASP A 150 10.47 -1.75 3.91
CA ASP A 150 11.89 -1.53 4.16
C ASP A 150 12.06 -1.24 5.66
N LEU A 151 11.89 -2.26 6.50
CA LEU A 151 11.94 -2.03 7.94
C LEU A 151 13.35 -1.50 8.32
N GLY A 152 13.40 -0.52 9.23
CA GLY A 152 14.68 -0.03 9.77
C GLY A 152 15.67 0.64 8.80
N ARG A 153 15.24 1.07 7.59
CA ARG A 153 16.04 1.73 6.51
C ARG A 153 16.83 0.79 5.60
N ALA A 154 16.74 -0.51 5.75
CA ALA A 154 17.47 -1.44 4.87
C ALA A 154 16.59 -2.64 4.53
N ALA A 155 16.25 -2.78 3.25
CA ALA A 155 15.50 -3.93 2.77
C ALA A 155 16.22 -5.28 2.99
N ARG A 156 17.54 -5.29 3.22
CA ARG A 156 18.39 -6.47 2.97
C ARG A 156 18.37 -7.53 4.08
N ASP A 157 17.86 -7.20 5.25
CA ASP A 157 17.82 -8.05 6.44
C ASP A 157 16.39 -8.39 6.90
N ASP A 158 15.39 -7.98 6.13
CA ASP A 158 14.00 -8.26 6.42
C ASP A 158 13.69 -9.75 6.24
N THR A 159 12.78 -10.26 7.07
CA THR A 159 12.22 -11.61 6.94
C THR A 159 10.71 -11.54 6.94
N ILE A 160 10.06 -12.16 5.95
CA ILE A 160 8.60 -12.27 5.84
C ILE A 160 8.15 -13.70 6.11
N ILE A 161 7.06 -13.84 6.87
CA ILE A 161 6.24 -15.05 6.96
C ILE A 161 4.77 -14.64 6.74
N ILE A 162 4.08 -15.32 5.84
CA ILE A 162 2.65 -15.14 5.58
C ILE A 162 1.89 -16.27 6.28
N GLY A 163 0.81 -15.91 6.98
CA GLY A 163 -0.15 -16.83 7.56
C GLY A 163 -1.54 -16.60 6.96
N ASP A 164 -2.54 -17.28 7.51
CA ASP A 164 -3.93 -17.08 7.11
C ASP A 164 -4.41 -15.68 7.54
N GLY A 165 -4.64 -14.80 6.58
CA GLY A 165 -5.04 -13.40 6.81
C GLY A 165 -4.00 -12.56 7.57
N THR A 166 -2.74 -13.00 7.67
CA THR A 166 -1.70 -12.28 8.41
C THR A 166 -0.36 -12.29 7.68
N VAL A 167 0.43 -11.23 7.84
CA VAL A 167 1.83 -11.19 7.41
C VAL A 167 2.67 -10.67 8.56
N LEU A 168 3.77 -11.34 8.87
CA LEU A 168 4.76 -10.88 9.83
C LEU A 168 6.04 -10.56 9.07
N GLN A 169 6.48 -9.30 9.11
CA GLN A 169 7.78 -8.87 8.61
C GLN A 169 8.63 -8.35 9.76
N THR A 170 9.90 -8.75 9.80
CA THR A 170 10.84 -8.39 10.88
C THR A 170 12.16 -7.91 10.31
N ASP A 171 12.67 -6.79 10.80
CA ASP A 171 14.09 -6.39 10.74
C ASP A 171 14.72 -6.71 12.11
N PRO A 172 15.55 -7.77 12.20
CA PRO A 172 16.09 -8.25 13.46
C PRO A 172 16.80 -7.17 14.29
N GLY A 173 16.33 -6.97 15.52
CA GLY A 173 16.84 -6.00 16.47
C GLY A 173 16.35 -4.56 16.25
N ARG A 174 15.42 -4.32 15.32
CA ARG A 174 14.90 -2.98 15.01
C ARG A 174 13.38 -2.89 15.03
N PHE A 175 12.69 -3.54 14.09
CA PHE A 175 11.24 -3.41 13.96
C PHE A 175 10.54 -4.74 13.65
N VAL A 176 9.31 -4.86 14.15
CA VAL A 176 8.32 -5.84 13.68
C VAL A 176 7.15 -5.10 13.08
N CYS A 177 6.78 -5.46 11.85
CA CYS A 177 5.51 -5.07 11.24
C CYS A 177 4.60 -6.29 11.16
N ARG A 178 3.42 -6.20 11.77
CA ARG A 178 2.35 -7.18 11.58
C ARG A 178 1.28 -6.58 10.69
N THR A 179 0.96 -7.28 9.61
CA THR A 179 -0.23 -7.02 8.79
C THR A 179 -1.30 -8.02 9.15
N VAL A 180 -2.55 -7.56 9.28
CA VAL A 180 -3.74 -8.40 9.37
C VAL A 180 -4.68 -7.96 8.26
N VAL A 181 -5.29 -8.92 7.56
CA VAL A 181 -6.22 -8.67 6.46
C VAL A 181 -7.45 -9.57 6.58
N THR A 182 -8.62 -9.04 6.24
CA THR A 182 -9.90 -9.76 6.27
C THR A 182 -10.80 -9.29 5.12
N PRO A 183 -11.38 -10.20 4.31
CA PRO A 183 -11.18 -11.65 4.34
C PRO A 183 -9.73 -12.05 4.01
N ALA A 184 -9.31 -13.22 4.48
CA ALA A 184 -8.01 -13.77 4.14
C ALA A 184 -7.89 -13.95 2.61
N PRO A 185 -6.71 -13.72 2.02
CA PRO A 185 -6.51 -13.91 0.59
C PRO A 185 -6.63 -15.37 0.20
N LEU A 186 -7.09 -15.61 -1.03
CA LEU A 186 -7.17 -16.95 -1.62
C LEU A 186 -5.78 -17.50 -1.94
N ARG A 187 -4.87 -16.62 -2.35
CA ARG A 187 -3.47 -16.96 -2.63
C ARG A 187 -2.53 -15.90 -2.08
N CYS A 188 -1.31 -16.29 -1.77
CA CYS A 188 -0.27 -15.36 -1.35
C CYS A 188 1.08 -15.70 -1.96
N GLN A 189 2.03 -14.78 -1.90
CA GLN A 189 3.40 -15.03 -2.30
C GLN A 189 4.36 -14.08 -1.59
N ALA A 190 5.28 -14.63 -0.81
CA ALA A 190 6.50 -13.98 -0.34
C ALA A 190 7.58 -14.16 -1.42
N ALA A 191 8.16 -13.08 -1.91
CA ALA A 191 9.15 -13.11 -2.97
C ALA A 191 10.27 -12.08 -2.75
N HIS A 192 11.28 -12.08 -3.61
CA HIS A 192 12.21 -10.94 -3.69
C HIS A 192 11.57 -9.80 -4.48
N TRP A 193 11.95 -8.55 -4.17
CA TRP A 193 11.21 -7.35 -4.57
C TRP A 193 10.83 -7.24 -6.04
N TRP A 194 11.68 -7.74 -6.95
CA TRP A 194 11.46 -7.65 -8.38
C TRP A 194 10.50 -8.72 -8.93
N VAL A 195 10.22 -9.80 -8.20
CA VAL A 195 9.54 -10.97 -8.78
C VAL A 195 8.07 -10.67 -9.01
N THR A 196 7.28 -10.52 -7.94
CA THR A 196 5.83 -10.34 -8.08
C THR A 196 5.47 -8.98 -8.65
N LEU A 197 6.27 -7.93 -8.41
CA LEU A 197 6.02 -6.62 -9.03
C LEU A 197 6.23 -6.65 -10.54
N ARG A 198 7.25 -7.37 -11.02
CA ARG A 198 7.48 -7.55 -12.47
C ARG A 198 6.30 -8.30 -13.08
N ASP A 199 5.91 -9.41 -12.46
CA ASP A 199 4.84 -10.27 -12.98
C ASP A 199 3.49 -9.50 -13.00
N LEU A 200 3.20 -8.67 -11.98
CA LEU A 200 2.04 -7.76 -11.97
C LEU A 200 2.09 -6.64 -13.03
N CYS A 201 3.26 -6.36 -13.61
CA CYS A 201 3.46 -5.27 -14.57
C CYS A 201 3.77 -5.77 -15.98
N ASP A 202 3.78 -7.08 -16.21
CA ASP A 202 4.06 -7.64 -17.53
C ASP A 202 2.79 -7.68 -18.41
N ASP A 203 2.88 -8.40 -19.53
CA ASP A 203 1.77 -8.57 -20.48
C ASP A 203 1.01 -9.89 -20.26
N GLY A 204 1.37 -10.63 -19.21
CA GLY A 204 0.78 -11.91 -18.83
C GLY A 204 -0.16 -11.78 -17.65
N ALA A 205 -0.97 -12.82 -17.51
CA ALA A 205 -1.90 -13.00 -16.41
C ALA A 205 -1.21 -13.83 -15.32
N ILE A 206 -1.29 -13.42 -14.06
CA ILE A 206 -0.62 -14.12 -12.96
C ILE A 206 -1.60 -14.90 -12.07
N VAL A 207 -1.05 -15.93 -11.42
CA VAL A 207 -1.66 -16.62 -10.28
C VAL A 207 -0.55 -16.80 -9.26
N LEU A 208 -0.75 -16.29 -8.04
CA LEU A 208 0.26 -16.42 -6.99
C LEU A 208 0.46 -17.89 -6.61
N ASN A 209 1.69 -18.23 -6.22
CA ASN A 209 2.14 -19.62 -6.06
C ASN A 209 2.02 -20.20 -4.64
N ASP A 210 1.39 -19.48 -3.71
CA ASP A 210 1.22 -19.86 -2.29
C ASP A 210 2.53 -20.04 -1.51
N ASP A 211 3.63 -19.43 -1.96
CA ASP A 211 4.85 -19.35 -1.16
C ASP A 211 4.64 -18.41 0.03
N ALA A 212 4.44 -18.98 1.22
CA ALA A 212 4.21 -18.22 2.44
C ALA A 212 5.50 -17.83 3.19
N GLY A 213 6.69 -18.15 2.66
CA GLY A 213 7.95 -18.01 3.39
C GLY A 213 8.21 -19.12 4.42
N PRO A 214 9.16 -18.93 5.37
CA PRO A 214 9.92 -17.71 5.61
C PRO A 214 10.83 -17.35 4.42
N ARG A 215 10.88 -16.06 4.10
CA ARG A 215 11.82 -15.52 3.10
C ARG A 215 12.57 -14.34 3.68
N ALA A 216 13.89 -14.33 3.54
CA ALA A 216 14.76 -13.28 4.04
C ALA A 216 15.48 -12.54 2.90
N GLY A 217 15.92 -11.31 3.18
CA GLY A 217 16.57 -10.43 2.22
C GLY A 217 15.69 -9.25 1.85
N ASP A 218 15.92 -8.67 0.68
CA ASP A 218 15.03 -7.68 0.07
C ASP A 218 13.78 -8.39 -0.45
N VAL A 219 12.71 -8.33 0.35
CA VAL A 219 11.54 -9.21 0.25
C VAL A 219 10.24 -8.43 0.24
N THR A 220 9.30 -8.97 -0.52
CA THR A 220 7.95 -8.44 -0.68
C THR A 220 6.93 -9.52 -0.41
N TRP A 221 5.71 -9.09 -0.10
CA TRP A 221 4.58 -10.00 -0.08
C TRP A 221 3.49 -9.50 -1.03
N THR A 222 2.76 -10.46 -1.60
CA THR A 222 1.63 -10.19 -2.48
C THR A 222 0.49 -11.10 -2.08
N SER A 223 -0.73 -10.57 -2.08
CA SER A 223 -1.97 -11.27 -1.73
C SER A 223 -2.96 -11.17 -2.88
N GLN A 224 -3.71 -12.22 -3.12
CA GLN A 224 -4.68 -12.32 -4.20
C GLN A 224 -6.05 -12.77 -3.68
N TRP A 225 -7.10 -12.11 -4.15
CA TRP A 225 -8.49 -12.51 -3.98
C TRP A 225 -9.13 -12.70 -5.35
N ASN A 226 -10.14 -13.56 -5.42
CA ASN A 226 -11.09 -13.60 -6.52
C ASN A 226 -12.43 -13.13 -5.96
N LEU A 227 -13.00 -12.11 -6.58
CA LEU A 227 -14.19 -11.42 -6.10
C LEU A 227 -15.31 -11.62 -7.12
N ASP A 228 -16.48 -11.99 -6.61
CA ASP A 228 -17.74 -12.03 -7.35
C ASP A 228 -18.69 -11.02 -6.71
N ILE A 229 -18.94 -9.91 -7.40
CA ILE A 229 -19.72 -8.79 -6.87
C ILE A 229 -21.06 -8.78 -7.60
N PRO A 230 -22.17 -9.15 -6.94
CA PRO A 230 -23.47 -9.22 -7.61
C PRO A 230 -23.95 -7.83 -8.06
N ALA A 231 -24.90 -7.81 -9.00
CA ALA A 231 -25.59 -6.60 -9.41
C ALA A 231 -26.22 -5.87 -8.21
N GLY A 232 -26.03 -4.56 -8.12
CA GLY A 232 -26.42 -3.75 -6.96
C GLY A 232 -25.64 -4.07 -5.66
N GLY A 233 -24.59 -4.87 -5.74
CA GLY A 233 -23.86 -5.42 -4.60
C GLY A 233 -22.59 -4.65 -4.22
N SER A 234 -21.99 -5.08 -3.11
CA SER A 234 -20.69 -4.60 -2.66
C SER A 234 -19.91 -5.67 -1.91
N MET A 235 -18.59 -5.56 -1.91
CA MET A 235 -17.69 -6.38 -1.11
C MET A 235 -16.62 -5.49 -0.45
N GLN A 236 -16.00 -5.95 0.62
CA GLN A 236 -14.97 -5.19 1.33
C GLN A 236 -13.80 -6.07 1.77
N ILE A 237 -12.60 -5.49 1.65
CA ILE A 237 -11.36 -5.99 2.25
C ILE A 237 -10.88 -4.94 3.26
N ASN A 238 -10.56 -5.38 4.47
CA ASN A 238 -10.00 -4.56 5.53
C ASN A 238 -8.59 -5.04 5.85
N ARG A 239 -7.67 -4.10 6.08
CA ARG A 239 -6.29 -4.38 6.41
C ARG A 239 -5.76 -3.41 7.46
N GLY A 240 -4.93 -3.91 8.36
CA GLY A 240 -4.15 -3.08 9.28
C GLY A 240 -2.69 -3.52 9.30
N SER A 241 -1.77 -2.56 9.19
CA SER A 241 -0.35 -2.69 9.49
C SER A 241 -0.05 -2.08 10.84
N PHE A 242 0.64 -2.82 11.69
CA PHE A 242 1.04 -2.40 13.03
C PHE A 242 2.56 -2.54 13.12
N LEU A 243 3.26 -1.40 13.10
CA LEU A 243 4.71 -1.34 13.26
C LEU A 243 5.04 -1.02 14.70
N VAL A 244 5.93 -1.82 15.28
CA VAL A 244 6.48 -1.57 16.62
C VAL A 244 7.99 -1.82 16.59
N PRO A 245 8.78 -1.14 17.44
CA PRO A 245 10.15 -1.54 17.65
C PRO A 245 10.22 -2.98 18.14
N GLU A 246 11.26 -3.73 17.73
CA GLU A 246 11.49 -5.04 18.32
C GLU A 246 11.69 -4.88 19.85
N PRO A 247 10.98 -5.65 20.67
CA PRO A 247 11.19 -5.62 22.10
C PRO A 247 12.66 -5.90 22.45
N ALA A 248 13.28 -5.03 23.26
CA ALA A 248 14.65 -5.19 23.75
C ALA A 248 14.89 -6.49 24.57
N THR A 249 13.85 -7.31 24.75
CA THR A 249 13.90 -8.63 25.37
C THR A 249 14.88 -9.58 24.67
N ILE A 250 15.10 -9.48 23.36
CA ILE A 250 16.13 -10.30 22.68
C ILE A 250 17.53 -9.88 23.14
N SER A 251 17.80 -8.58 23.25
CA SER A 251 19.05 -8.06 23.79
C SER A 251 19.24 -8.45 25.26
N LEU A 252 18.18 -8.43 26.07
CA LEU A 252 18.20 -8.90 27.46
C LEU A 252 18.41 -10.42 27.55
N LEU A 253 17.85 -11.21 26.64
CA LEU A 253 18.08 -12.66 26.59
C LEU A 253 19.55 -12.97 26.23
N ALA A 254 20.10 -12.25 25.26
CA ALA A 254 21.49 -12.38 24.86
C ALA A 254 22.46 -11.96 25.99
N LEU A 255 22.18 -10.84 26.68
CA LEU A 255 22.93 -10.41 27.85
C LEU A 255 22.80 -11.40 29.02
N GLY A 256 21.59 -11.94 29.24
CA GLY A 256 21.32 -12.98 30.21
C GLY A 256 22.14 -14.25 29.94
N ALA A 257 22.13 -14.75 28.70
CA ALA A 257 22.93 -15.90 28.28
C ALA A 257 24.44 -15.65 28.39
N ALA A 258 24.92 -14.45 28.03
CA ALA A 258 26.32 -14.06 28.16
C ALA A 258 26.75 -13.99 29.64
N SER A 259 25.89 -13.46 30.52
CA SER A 259 26.15 -13.40 31.96
C SER A 259 26.21 -14.79 32.61
N LEU A 260 25.33 -15.72 32.20
CA LEU A 260 25.34 -17.12 32.64
C LEU A 260 26.59 -17.87 32.14
N SER A 261 27.06 -17.55 30.94
CA SER A 261 28.27 -18.17 30.36
C SER A 261 29.56 -17.67 31.01
N ARG A 262 29.62 -16.40 31.43
CA ARG A 262 30.76 -15.84 32.21
C ARG A 262 30.82 -16.39 33.63
N ARG A 263 29.68 -16.71 34.24
CA ARG A 263 29.61 -17.26 35.60
C ARG A 263 29.99 -18.75 35.69
N ARG A 264 30.12 -19.43 34.53
CA ARG A 264 30.52 -20.84 34.41
C ARG A 264 32.00 -21.03 34.04
N ARG A 265 32.81 -19.96 34.06
CA ARG A 265 34.28 -20.00 34.01
C ARG A 265 34.82 -19.62 35.38
#